data_AF-A0A8R1ID81-F1
#
_entry.id   AF-A0A8R1ID81-F1
#
_cell.length_a   1.000
_cell.length_b   1.000
_cell.length_c   1.000
_cell.angle_alpha   90.00
_cell.angle_beta   90.00
_cell.angle_gamma   90.00
#
_symmetry.space_group_name_H-M   'P 1'
#
loop_
_entity.id
_entity.type
_entity.pdbx_description
1 polymer ?
#
loop_
_entity_poly.entity_id
_entity_poly.type
_entity_poly.pdbx_seq_one_letter_code
_entity_poly.pdbx_strand_id
1 'polypeptide(L)'
;MMNQMLTIIKQQTEITSLIKGMNSKTDQMRVKLQDCRDVINKKGQSLQKLQESALITSPLPPNFATISSRKRAHTSNDGTERKQLAHATNDTGRGPPRTCIFCSRRHASTQCNRYNKRTSRLLRLDTENMCTYCGSKEHRHINCQHKFRQCKYCTQSHMSALCDLIFVGPRNEFCATTAEALAGNKSQQMHGKLNAVQPSR
;
A
#
# COMPACT_ATOMS: atom_id res chain seq x y z
N MET A 1 -35.84 -34.97 47.89
CA MET A 1 -34.36 -34.84 47.87
C MET A 1 -33.72 -35.44 46.61
N MET A 2 -34.09 -36.65 46.16
CA MET A 2 -33.51 -37.28 44.95
C MET A 2 -33.63 -36.45 43.65
N ASN A 3 -34.79 -35.82 43.41
CA ASN A 3 -35.01 -35.02 42.19
C ASN A 3 -34.13 -33.77 42.12
N GLN A 4 -33.84 -33.12 43.25
CA GLN A 4 -32.93 -31.97 43.28
C GLN A 4 -31.48 -32.38 42.96
N MET A 5 -31.05 -33.54 43.47
CA MET A 5 -29.71 -34.07 43.22
C MET A 5 -29.48 -34.37 41.73
N LEU A 6 -30.48 -34.95 41.05
CA LEU A 6 -30.42 -35.21 39.61
C LEU A 6 -30.34 -33.93 38.78
N THR A 7 -31.04 -32.87 39.18
CA THR A 7 -30.99 -31.57 38.50
C THR A 7 -29.61 -30.92 38.63
N ILE A 8 -29.01 -30.99 39.83
CA ILE A 8 -27.65 -30.46 40.09
C ILE A 8 -26.62 -31.20 39.22
N ILE A 9 -26.71 -32.52 39.12
CA ILE A 9 -25.79 -33.31 38.28
C ILE A 9 -25.91 -32.91 36.81
N LYS A 10 -27.13 -32.73 36.28
CA LYS A 10 -27.34 -32.28 34.90
C LYS A 10 -26.71 -30.90 34.66
N GLN A 11 -26.97 -29.94 35.54
CA GLN A 11 -26.37 -28.60 35.45
C GLN A 11 -24.84 -28.64 35.50
N GLN A 12 -24.26 -29.48 36.38
CA GLN A 12 -22.81 -29.62 36.49
C GLN A 12 -22.19 -30.18 35.19
N THR A 13 -22.87 -31.12 34.51
CA THR A 13 -22.40 -31.65 33.22
C THR A 13 -22.44 -30.61 32.10
N GLU A 14 -23.49 -29.79 32.05
CA GLU A 14 -23.62 -28.71 31.06
C GLU A 14 -22.53 -27.64 31.25
N ILE A 15 -22.31 -27.20 32.49
CA ILE A 15 -21.26 -26.24 32.84
C ILE A 15 -19.88 -26.77 32.43
N THR A 16 -19.61 -28.05 32.71
CA THR A 16 -18.33 -28.69 32.35
C THR A 16 -18.13 -28.74 30.83
N SER A 17 -19.19 -28.98 30.06
CA SER A 17 -19.14 -28.98 28.60
C SER A 17 -18.81 -27.59 28.03
N LEU A 18 -19.40 -26.54 28.61
CA LEU A 18 -19.17 -25.16 28.22
C LEU A 18 -17.72 -24.73 28.51
N ILE A 19 -17.20 -25.06 29.71
CA ILE A 19 -15.80 -24.76 30.09
C ILE A 19 -14.83 -25.43 29.10
N LYS A 20 -15.05 -26.69 28.75
CA LYS A 20 -14.22 -27.41 27.76
C LYS A 20 -14.27 -26.72 26.39
N GLY A 21 -15.45 -26.29 25.94
CA GLY A 21 -15.60 -25.56 24.68
C GLY A 21 -14.87 -24.21 24.66
N MET A 22 -14.91 -23.46 25.77
CA MET A 22 -14.21 -22.19 25.92
C MET A 22 -12.68 -22.36 25.91
N ASN A 23 -12.17 -23.39 26.60
CA ASN A 23 -10.74 -23.70 26.62
C ASN A 23 -10.24 -24.09 25.21
N SER A 24 -10.99 -24.92 24.47
CA SER A 24 -10.63 -25.28 23.10
C SER A 24 -10.52 -24.06 22.16
N LYS A 25 -11.45 -23.10 22.26
CA LYS A 25 -11.39 -21.85 21.48
C LYS A 25 -10.19 -20.99 21.88
N THR A 26 -9.86 -20.96 23.17
CA THR A 26 -8.69 -20.23 23.70
C THR A 26 -7.38 -20.84 23.20
N ASP A 27 -7.28 -22.17 23.16
CA ASP A 27 -6.12 -22.88 22.65
C ASP A 27 -5.95 -22.67 21.14
N GLN A 28 -7.05 -22.71 20.37
CA GLN A 28 -7.02 -22.38 18.94
C GLN A 28 -6.53 -20.94 18.69
N MET A 29 -6.94 -19.99 19.53
CA MET A 29 -6.46 -18.61 19.44
C MET A 29 -4.96 -18.50 19.77
N ARG A 30 -4.49 -19.24 20.79
CA ARG A 30 -3.08 -19.27 21.18
C ARG A 30 -2.19 -19.83 20.06
N VAL A 31 -2.63 -20.88 19.38
CA VAL A 31 -1.90 -21.45 18.22
C VAL A 31 -1.79 -20.42 17.10
N LYS A 32 -2.88 -19.75 16.72
CA LYS A 32 -2.85 -18.72 15.68
C LYS A 32 -1.94 -17.53 16.03
N LEU A 33 -1.91 -17.13 17.29
CA LEU A 33 -1.00 -16.08 17.76
C LEU A 33 0.47 -16.51 17.69
N GLN A 34 0.75 -17.79 17.97
CA GLN A 34 2.10 -18.34 17.84
C GLN A 34 2.56 -18.36 16.37
N ASP A 35 1.69 -18.79 15.44
CA ASP A 35 1.99 -18.75 14.01
C ASP A 35 2.29 -17.32 13.52
N CYS A 36 1.52 -16.33 13.98
CA CYS A 36 1.78 -14.92 13.66
C CYS A 36 3.14 -14.46 14.21
N ARG A 37 3.50 -14.84 15.44
CA ARG A 37 4.80 -14.52 16.04
C ARG A 37 5.96 -15.11 15.23
N ASP A 38 5.84 -16.35 14.78
CA ASP A 38 6.91 -17.01 14.01
C ASP A 38 7.10 -16.37 12.63
N VAL A 39 6.01 -15.93 11.98
CA VAL A 39 6.07 -15.16 10.73
C VAL A 39 6.76 -13.81 10.94
N ILE A 40 6.45 -13.11 12.03
CA ILE A 40 7.09 -11.83 12.37
C ILE A 40 8.59 -12.03 12.62
N ASN A 41 8.97 -13.06 13.39
CA ASN A 41 10.38 -13.36 13.69
C ASN A 41 11.17 -13.72 12.42
N LYS A 42 10.61 -14.53 11.52
CA LYS A 42 11.24 -14.85 10.22
C LYS A 42 11.44 -13.62 9.35
N LYS A 43 10.47 -12.68 9.32
CA LYS A 43 10.62 -11.41 8.59
C LYS A 43 11.68 -10.50 9.23
N GLY A 44 11.77 -10.46 10.56
CA GLY A 44 12.81 -9.73 11.28
C GLY A 44 14.22 -10.23 10.95
N GLN A 45 14.43 -11.55 10.95
CA GLN A 45 15.71 -12.16 10.57
C GLN A 45 16.10 -11.87 9.11
N SER A 46 15.11 -11.84 8.20
CA SER A 46 15.35 -11.48 6.79
C SER A 46 15.78 -10.01 6.63
N LEU A 47 15.17 -9.10 7.38
CA LEU A 47 15.54 -7.68 7.40
C LEU A 47 16.95 -7.45 7.97
N GLN A 48 17.32 -8.19 9.02
CA GLN A 48 18.64 -8.08 9.64
C GLN A 48 19.76 -8.54 8.69
N LYS A 49 19.54 -9.64 7.95
CA LYS A 49 20.47 -10.11 6.91
C LYS A 49 20.65 -9.10 5.77
N LEU A 50 19.59 -8.39 5.37
CA LEU A 50 19.69 -7.32 4.39
C LEU A 50 20.46 -6.11 4.92
N GLN A 51 20.31 -5.78 6.21
CA GLN A 51 21.05 -4.68 6.83
C GLN A 51 22.54 -4.99 6.99
N GLU A 52 22.91 -6.22 7.35
CA GLU A 52 24.31 -6.67 7.43
C GLU A 52 24.99 -6.71 6.05
N SER A 53 24.26 -7.11 5.00
CA SER A 53 24.77 -7.06 3.62
C SER A 53 25.01 -5.65 3.08
N ALA A 54 24.39 -4.63 3.68
CA ALA A 54 24.54 -3.23 3.29
C ALA A 54 25.74 -2.52 3.96
N LEU A 55 26.40 -3.17 4.94
CA LEU A 55 27.52 -2.59 5.69
C LEU A 55 28.91 -2.97 5.12
N ILE A 56 29.00 -3.71 4.01
CA ILE A 56 30.27 -4.25 3.49
C ILE A 56 30.83 -3.48 2.27
N THR A 57 30.19 -2.43 1.76
CA THR A 57 30.74 -1.64 0.64
C THR A 57 30.79 -0.12 0.90
N SER A 58 31.96 0.29 1.40
CA SER A 58 32.70 1.51 1.08
C SER A 58 32.31 2.86 1.71
N PRO A 59 33.34 3.73 1.90
CA PRO A 59 33.38 4.77 2.93
C PRO A 59 32.78 6.10 2.47
N LEU A 60 32.38 6.91 3.44
CA LEU A 60 31.99 8.31 3.26
C LEU A 60 33.13 9.10 2.57
N PRO A 61 32.84 9.85 1.49
CA PRO A 61 33.83 10.78 0.97
C PRO A 61 33.97 11.97 1.94
N PRO A 62 35.20 12.33 2.36
CA PRO A 62 35.45 13.66 2.91
C PRO A 62 35.36 14.67 1.76
N ASN A 63 35.23 15.96 2.11
CA ASN A 63 35.32 17.15 1.24
C ASN A 63 33.98 17.87 1.01
N PHE A 64 33.40 18.42 2.07
CA PHE A 64 32.67 19.67 1.96
C PHE A 64 33.67 20.81 1.81
N ALA A 65 34.04 21.13 0.58
CA ALA A 65 34.68 22.40 0.27
C ALA A 65 33.61 23.50 0.22
N THR A 66 33.67 24.38 1.20
CA THR A 66 33.04 25.70 1.26
C THR A 66 33.20 26.42 -0.08
N ILE A 67 32.11 26.72 -0.78
CA ILE A 67 32.12 27.74 -1.84
C ILE A 67 31.19 28.88 -1.46
N SER A 68 31.89 29.96 -1.12
CA SER A 68 31.47 31.30 -0.81
C SER A 68 30.55 31.90 -1.88
N SER A 69 29.60 32.71 -1.41
CA SER A 69 28.89 33.76 -2.14
C SER A 69 29.75 34.42 -3.22
N ARG A 70 29.31 34.36 -4.49
CA ARG A 70 29.71 35.34 -5.51
C ARG A 70 28.50 35.84 -6.29
N LYS A 71 28.52 37.18 -6.41
CA LYS A 71 27.53 38.09 -6.96
C LYS A 71 27.07 37.72 -8.37
N ARG A 72 25.79 38.03 -8.60
CA ARG A 72 25.15 38.21 -9.91
C ARG A 72 26.00 39.09 -10.82
N ALA A 73 26.20 38.64 -12.06
CA ALA A 73 26.50 39.49 -13.19
C ALA A 73 25.36 39.34 -14.20
N HIS A 74 24.69 40.44 -14.51
CA HIS A 74 23.81 40.57 -15.66
C HIS A 74 24.65 40.60 -16.92
N THR A 75 24.30 39.80 -17.91
CA THR A 75 24.63 40.07 -19.31
C THR A 75 23.37 39.82 -20.12
N SER A 76 22.78 40.89 -20.65
CA SER A 76 21.79 40.79 -21.72
C SER A 76 22.48 40.26 -22.96
N ASN A 77 21.88 39.29 -23.63
CA ASN A 77 22.03 39.16 -25.07
C ASN A 77 20.71 38.66 -25.64
N ASP A 78 20.19 39.52 -26.51
CA ASP A 78 19.11 39.35 -27.46
C ASP A 78 19.55 38.41 -28.59
N GLY A 79 18.59 37.79 -29.29
CA GLY A 79 18.85 37.10 -30.56
C GLY A 79 18.57 35.59 -30.60
N THR A 80 17.31 35.27 -30.90
CA THR A 80 16.87 34.35 -31.97
C THR A 80 17.21 32.84 -31.94
N GLU A 81 16.11 32.06 -31.95
CA GLU A 81 15.94 30.73 -32.57
C GLU A 81 16.52 29.48 -31.88
N ARG A 82 15.75 28.92 -30.92
CA ARG A 82 15.46 27.48 -30.89
C ARG A 82 14.00 27.23 -30.50
N LYS A 83 13.16 27.09 -31.52
CA LYS A 83 11.80 26.55 -31.43
C LYS A 83 11.89 25.01 -31.46
N GLN A 84 10.90 24.36 -30.85
CA GLN A 84 10.62 22.91 -30.80
C GLN A 84 11.26 22.20 -29.59
N LEU A 85 10.56 21.62 -28.62
CA LEU A 85 9.18 21.13 -28.57
C LEU A 85 8.70 21.12 -27.10
N ALA A 86 8.01 22.19 -26.69
CA ALA A 86 7.27 22.23 -25.43
C ALA A 86 5.79 22.02 -25.73
N HIS A 87 5.29 20.79 -25.56
CA HIS A 87 3.86 20.60 -25.30
C HIS A 87 3.58 20.99 -23.84
N ALA A 88 3.65 22.30 -23.59
CA ALA A 88 3.05 22.92 -22.44
C ALA A 88 1.57 23.15 -22.80
N THR A 89 0.69 22.31 -22.27
CA THR A 89 -0.73 22.64 -22.22
C THR A 89 -0.87 23.86 -21.31
N ASN A 90 -1.35 24.94 -21.90
CA ASN A 90 -1.68 26.20 -21.25
C ASN A 90 -2.55 26.00 -20.01
N ASP A 91 -2.13 26.58 -18.89
CA ASP A 91 -3.01 26.89 -17.77
C ASP A 91 -2.71 28.33 -17.36
N THR A 92 -3.16 29.26 -18.19
CA THR A 92 -3.28 30.68 -17.85
C THR A 92 -4.45 30.83 -16.88
N GLY A 93 -4.18 30.68 -15.58
CA GLY A 93 -5.22 30.77 -14.55
C GLY A 93 -4.69 30.60 -13.12
N ARG A 94 -4.17 31.69 -12.55
CA ARG A 94 -4.24 32.05 -11.11
C ARG A 94 -4.01 30.91 -10.10
N GLY A 95 -2.75 30.51 -9.92
CA GLY A 95 -2.34 29.69 -8.77
C GLY A 95 -0.83 29.61 -8.65
N PRO A 96 -0.27 29.44 -7.43
CA PRO A 96 1.16 29.21 -7.28
C PRO A 96 1.57 27.98 -8.09
N PRO A 97 2.77 27.98 -8.71
CA PRO A 97 3.22 26.88 -9.55
C PRO A 97 3.14 25.57 -8.76
N ARG A 98 2.48 24.54 -9.32
CA ARG A 98 2.33 23.24 -8.65
C ARG A 98 3.70 22.69 -8.30
N THR A 99 4.09 22.78 -7.04
CA THR A 99 5.31 22.18 -6.53
C THR A 99 5.06 20.72 -6.22
N CYS A 100 6.07 19.89 -6.42
CA CYS A 100 6.06 18.50 -5.98
C CYS A 100 5.81 18.44 -4.47
N ILE A 101 4.81 17.66 -4.05
CA ILE A 101 4.43 17.53 -2.64
C ILE A 101 5.52 16.87 -1.78
N PHE A 102 6.46 16.13 -2.39
CA PHE A 102 7.48 15.40 -1.66
C PHE A 102 8.76 16.19 -1.43
N CYS A 103 9.15 17.03 -2.41
CA CYS A 103 10.43 17.72 -2.38
C CYS A 103 10.35 19.23 -2.63
N SER A 104 9.13 19.77 -2.77
CA SER A 104 8.84 21.20 -2.94
C SER A 104 9.52 21.87 -4.14
N ARG A 105 10.01 21.09 -5.11
CA ARG A 105 10.60 21.58 -6.37
C ARG A 105 9.53 21.65 -7.47
N ARG A 106 9.83 22.37 -8.55
CA ARG A 106 8.93 22.51 -9.71
C ARG A 106 8.97 21.25 -10.59
N HIS A 107 8.06 20.33 -10.34
CA HIS A 107 7.71 19.18 -11.20
C HIS A 107 6.44 18.50 -10.65
N ALA A 108 5.81 17.67 -11.46
CA ALA A 108 4.70 16.84 -11.00
C ALA A 108 5.18 15.79 -9.99
N SER A 109 4.42 15.54 -8.93
CA SER A 109 4.77 14.56 -7.89
C SER A 109 5.03 13.14 -8.43
N THR A 110 4.43 12.77 -9.56
CA THR A 110 4.69 11.50 -10.26
C THR A 110 6.12 11.40 -10.78
N GLN A 111 6.70 12.53 -11.21
CA GLN A 111 8.05 12.67 -11.80
C GLN A 111 9.12 13.01 -10.76
N CYS A 112 8.86 12.79 -9.46
CA CYS A 112 9.83 13.11 -8.42
C CYS A 112 11.00 12.13 -8.41
N ASN A 113 12.17 12.59 -8.88
CA ASN A 113 13.41 11.79 -8.88
C ASN A 113 14.03 11.65 -7.49
N ARG A 114 13.79 12.61 -6.57
CA ARG A 114 14.30 12.53 -5.19
C ARG A 114 13.63 11.41 -4.40
N TYR A 115 12.34 11.17 -4.65
CA TYR A 115 11.55 10.10 -4.06
C TYR A 115 11.10 9.18 -5.18
N ASN A 116 12.04 8.41 -5.73
CA ASN A 116 11.83 7.56 -6.90
C ASN A 116 11.31 6.15 -6.57
N LYS A 117 10.97 5.87 -5.31
CA LYS A 117 10.37 4.58 -4.87
C LYS A 117 9.06 4.80 -4.16
N ARG A 118 8.08 3.91 -4.35
CA ARG A 118 6.79 3.96 -3.63
C ARG A 118 6.96 4.00 -2.11
N THR A 119 7.84 3.16 -1.56
CA THR A 119 8.15 3.11 -0.13
C THR A 119 8.68 4.44 0.39
N SER A 120 9.59 5.09 -0.34
CA SER A 120 10.12 6.41 0.03
C SER A 120 9.05 7.50 0.05
N ARG A 121 8.09 7.45 -0.88
CA ARG A 121 6.96 8.40 -0.93
C ARG A 121 5.98 8.17 0.21
N LEU A 122 5.64 6.91 0.51
CA LEU A 122 4.80 6.56 1.65
C LEU A 122 5.41 7.00 2.98
N LEU A 123 6.71 6.70 3.18
CA LEU A 123 7.44 7.13 4.37
C LEU A 123 7.45 8.66 4.50
N ARG A 124 7.60 9.39 3.39
CA ARG A 124 7.55 10.85 3.40
C ARG A 124 6.17 11.38 3.79
N LEU A 125 5.10 10.77 3.30
CA LEU A 125 3.73 11.17 3.67
C LEU A 125 3.47 10.90 5.15
N ASP A 126 3.91 9.76 5.66
CA ASP A 126 3.74 9.40 7.07
C ASP A 126 4.52 10.34 7.99
N THR A 127 5.81 10.55 7.71
CA THR A 127 6.70 11.46 8.47
C THR A 127 6.24 12.92 8.46
N GLU A 128 5.62 13.38 7.38
CA GLU A 128 5.04 14.73 7.29
C GLU A 128 3.57 14.80 7.71
N ASN A 129 2.99 13.71 8.21
CA ASN A 129 1.58 13.61 8.61
C ASN A 129 0.60 14.01 7.48
N MET A 130 0.96 13.72 6.24
CA MET A 130 0.15 14.00 5.05
C MET A 130 -0.81 12.86 4.72
N CYS A 131 -1.95 13.22 4.14
CA CYS A 131 -2.93 12.27 3.63
C CYS A 131 -2.36 11.43 2.49
N THR A 132 -2.49 10.11 2.57
CA THR A 132 -2.01 9.17 1.55
C THR A 132 -2.83 9.20 0.25
N TYR A 133 -4.07 9.71 0.30
CA TYR A 133 -4.96 9.81 -0.87
C TYR A 133 -4.82 11.12 -1.66
N CYS A 134 -4.51 12.24 -0.99
CA CYS A 134 -4.48 13.56 -1.63
C CYS A 134 -3.18 14.35 -1.41
N GLY A 135 -2.36 13.97 -0.44
CA GLY A 135 -1.13 14.69 -0.09
C GLY A 135 -1.34 15.98 0.71
N SER A 136 -2.56 16.25 1.21
CA SER A 136 -2.83 17.40 2.10
C SER A 136 -2.31 17.14 3.51
N LYS A 137 -1.87 18.20 4.19
CA LYS A 137 -1.51 18.21 5.62
C LYS A 137 -2.71 18.47 6.54
N GLU A 138 -3.85 18.88 5.98
CA GLU A 138 -5.01 19.34 6.76
C GLU A 138 -5.82 18.18 7.36
N HIS A 139 -5.70 16.97 6.81
CA HIS A 139 -6.47 15.82 7.25
C HIS A 139 -5.72 14.50 7.05
N ARG A 140 -6.14 13.46 7.78
CA ARG A 140 -5.69 12.08 7.61
C ARG A 140 -6.54 11.32 6.58
N HIS A 141 -6.04 10.17 6.15
CA HIS A 141 -6.67 9.32 5.13
C HIS A 141 -8.15 8.97 5.41
N ILE A 142 -8.52 8.81 6.69
CA ILE A 142 -9.89 8.48 7.13
C ILE A 142 -10.91 9.53 6.69
N ASN A 143 -10.53 10.80 6.77
CA ASN A 143 -11.41 11.96 6.51
C ASN A 143 -11.20 12.57 5.12
N CYS A 144 -10.51 11.85 4.22
CA CYS A 144 -10.21 12.36 2.89
C CYS A 144 -11.41 12.22 1.95
N GLN A 145 -11.90 13.34 1.43
CA GLN A 145 -12.94 13.37 0.40
C GLN A 145 -12.47 12.76 -0.93
N HIS A 146 -11.15 12.74 -1.18
CA HIS A 146 -10.55 12.16 -2.37
C HIS A 146 -10.15 10.68 -2.22
N LYS A 147 -10.61 9.98 -1.18
CA LYS A 147 -10.28 8.56 -0.94
C LYS A 147 -10.78 7.58 -2.02
N PHE A 148 -11.69 8.04 -2.88
CA PHE A 148 -12.24 7.29 -4.03
C PHE A 148 -11.74 7.81 -5.39
N ARG A 149 -10.78 8.76 -5.38
CA ARG A 149 -10.21 9.30 -6.61
C ARG A 149 -9.45 8.20 -7.35
N GLN A 150 -9.82 8.00 -8.60
CA GLN A 150 -9.16 7.04 -9.47
C GLN A 150 -7.76 7.48 -9.88
N CYS A 151 -6.83 6.53 -9.85
CA CYS A 151 -5.49 6.72 -10.35
C CYS A 151 -5.48 6.88 -11.88
N LYS A 152 -4.70 7.85 -12.37
CA LYS A 152 -4.54 8.11 -13.81
C LYS A 152 -3.87 6.97 -14.60
N TYR A 153 -3.25 6.00 -13.92
CA TYR A 153 -2.45 4.94 -14.55
C TYR A 153 -3.13 3.57 -14.50
N CYS A 154 -3.75 3.20 -13.37
CA CYS A 154 -4.30 1.86 -13.16
C CYS A 154 -5.76 1.85 -12.70
N THR A 155 -6.44 3.00 -12.74
CA THR A 155 -7.86 3.23 -12.36
C THR A 155 -8.27 2.88 -10.92
N GLN A 156 -7.43 2.20 -10.15
CA GLN A 156 -7.63 1.92 -8.73
C GLN A 156 -7.61 3.19 -7.89
N SER A 157 -8.26 3.15 -6.71
CA SER A 157 -8.36 4.32 -5.83
C SER A 157 -7.07 4.56 -5.03
N HIS A 158 -6.24 5.49 -5.50
CA HIS A 158 -5.06 6.00 -4.78
C HIS A 158 -4.50 7.27 -5.43
N MET A 159 -3.64 7.97 -4.69
CA MET A 159 -2.86 9.08 -5.24
C MET A 159 -1.93 8.59 -6.35
N SER A 160 -2.06 9.11 -7.58
CA SER A 160 -1.31 8.59 -8.75
C SER A 160 0.22 8.60 -8.59
N ALA A 161 0.77 9.45 -7.72
CA ALA A 161 2.18 9.43 -7.37
C ALA A 161 2.61 8.24 -6.49
N LEU A 162 1.69 7.38 -6.05
CA LEU A 162 1.95 6.15 -5.31
C LEU A 162 1.64 4.89 -6.14
N CYS A 163 1.32 5.06 -7.42
CA CYS A 163 1.00 3.93 -8.31
C CYS A 163 2.25 3.10 -8.59
N ASP A 164 2.15 1.77 -8.62
CA ASP A 164 3.31 0.92 -8.96
C ASP A 164 3.71 1.05 -10.44
N LEU A 165 2.74 1.33 -11.32
CA LEU A 165 2.97 1.47 -12.76
C LEU A 165 3.87 2.66 -13.15
N ILE A 166 4.08 3.63 -12.26
CA ILE A 166 5.01 4.75 -12.53
C ILE A 166 6.45 4.45 -12.11
N PHE A 167 6.70 3.34 -11.40
CA PHE A 167 8.03 2.92 -10.96
C PHE A 167 8.63 1.82 -11.84
N VAL A 168 7.79 1.14 -12.61
CA VAL A 168 8.22 0.24 -13.67
C VAL A 168 8.56 1.11 -14.87
N GLY A 169 9.84 1.20 -15.24
CA GLY A 169 10.32 2.02 -16.36
C GLY A 169 9.71 1.62 -17.72
N PRO A 170 10.00 2.36 -18.80
CA PRO A 170 9.39 2.07 -20.09
C PRO A 170 10.10 0.88 -20.75
N ARG A 171 9.37 -0.21 -20.96
CA ARG A 171 9.23 -0.92 -22.26
C ARG A 171 8.40 -2.18 -22.07
N ASN A 172 7.24 -2.17 -22.71
CA ASN A 172 6.46 -3.30 -23.19
C ASN A 172 6.14 -4.40 -22.16
N GLU A 173 4.97 -4.29 -21.55
CA GLU A 173 3.87 -5.23 -21.80
C GLU A 173 2.60 -4.71 -21.13
N PHE A 174 1.60 -4.44 -21.97
CA PHE A 174 0.23 -4.17 -21.55
C PHE A 174 -0.26 -5.37 -20.73
N CYS A 175 -0.43 -5.23 -19.42
CA CYS A 175 -1.31 -6.14 -18.69
C CYS A 175 -2.72 -5.55 -18.70
N ALA A 176 -3.38 -5.71 -19.85
CA ALA A 176 -4.83 -5.64 -19.94
C ALA A 176 -5.43 -6.95 -19.43
N THR A 177 -5.19 -7.36 -18.18
CA THR A 177 -5.86 -8.55 -17.60
C THR A 177 -5.87 -8.51 -16.08
N THR A 178 -6.60 -7.58 -15.46
CA THR A 178 -7.12 -7.78 -14.08
C THR A 178 -8.56 -7.33 -13.89
N ALA A 179 -9.32 -7.11 -14.96
CA ALA A 179 -10.79 -6.98 -14.87
C ALA A 179 -11.49 -8.36 -14.95
N GLU A 180 -10.87 -9.38 -15.55
CA GLU A 180 -11.50 -10.70 -15.74
C GLU A 180 -11.19 -11.71 -14.62
N ALA A 181 -10.11 -11.52 -13.85
CA ALA A 181 -9.72 -12.46 -12.78
C ALA A 181 -10.60 -12.39 -11.51
N LEU A 182 -11.58 -11.47 -11.45
CA LEU A 182 -12.54 -11.34 -10.33
C LEU A 182 -13.99 -11.70 -10.72
N ALA A 183 -14.23 -12.15 -11.96
CA ALA A 183 -15.58 -12.50 -12.45
C ALA A 183 -15.79 -13.99 -12.76
N GLY A 184 -14.83 -14.87 -12.42
CA GLY A 184 -14.89 -16.30 -12.72
C GLY A 184 -14.84 -17.21 -11.50
N ASN A 185 -15.72 -17.02 -10.52
CA ASN A 185 -16.00 -18.06 -9.50
C ASN A 185 -17.35 -17.85 -8.80
N LYS A 186 -18.41 -17.63 -9.58
CA LYS A 186 -19.80 -17.76 -9.12
C LYS A 186 -20.66 -18.44 -10.19
N SER A 187 -20.39 -19.73 -10.40
CA SER A 187 -21.32 -20.66 -11.05
C SER A 187 -21.65 -21.78 -10.08
N GLN A 188 -22.62 -21.48 -9.21
CA GLN A 188 -23.74 -22.37 -8.88
C GLN A 188 -23.39 -23.82 -8.49
N GLN A 189 -23.03 -23.97 -7.21
CA GLN A 189 -23.37 -25.14 -6.43
C GLN A 189 -24.86 -25.07 -6.08
N MET A 190 -25.74 -25.53 -6.96
CA MET A 190 -27.14 -25.86 -6.67
C MET A 190 -27.63 -26.86 -7.72
N HIS A 191 -27.48 -28.16 -7.47
CA HIS A 191 -28.46 -29.17 -7.89
C HIS A 191 -28.51 -30.24 -6.79
N GLY A 192 -29.58 -30.15 -6.01
CA GLY A 192 -29.95 -31.15 -5.03
C GLY A 192 -30.37 -32.46 -5.71
N LYS A 193 -29.97 -33.53 -5.05
CA LYS A 193 -30.48 -34.91 -5.08
C LYS A 193 -31.89 -35.07 -5.69
N LEU A 194 -32.01 -35.96 -6.67
CA LEU A 194 -33.18 -36.84 -6.82
C LEU A 194 -32.68 -38.25 -7.17
N ASN A 195 -32.88 -39.17 -6.22
CA ASN A 195 -32.76 -40.60 -6.41
C ASN A 195 -34.05 -41.11 -7.07
N ALA A 196 -33.94 -41.95 -8.11
CA ALA A 196 -34.92 -42.99 -8.46
C ALA A 196 -34.24 -43.93 -9.48
N VAL A 197 -33.75 -45.09 -9.03
CA VAL A 197 -34.36 -46.42 -9.24
C VAL A 197 -34.42 -46.80 -10.72
N GLN A 198 -33.49 -47.67 -11.12
CA GLN A 198 -33.61 -48.49 -12.32
C GLN A 198 -34.66 -49.58 -12.12
N PRO A 199 -35.22 -50.09 -13.23
CA PRO A 199 -35.35 -51.53 -13.36
C PRO A 199 -34.64 -52.02 -14.62
N SER A 200 -33.84 -53.05 -14.39
CA SER A 200 -33.28 -53.97 -15.35
C SER A 200 -34.34 -54.97 -15.82
N ARG A 201 -34.72 -54.91 -17.09
CA ARG A 201 -34.72 -55.98 -18.11
C ARG A 201 -35.54 -55.58 -19.33
#